data_AF-A0A432SSY8-F1
#
_entry.id   AF-A0A432SSY8-F1
#
_cell.length_a   1.000
_cell.length_b   1.000
_cell.length_c   1.000
_cell.angle_alpha   90.00
_cell.angle_beta   90.00
_cell.angle_gamma   90.00
#
_symmetry.space_group_name_H-M   'P 1'
#
loop_
_entity.id
_entity.type
_entity.pdbx_description
1 polymer ?
#
loop_
_entity_poly.entity_id
_entity_poly.type
_entity_poly.pdbx_seq_one_letter_code
_entity_poly.pdbx_strand_id
1 'polypeptide(L)'
;MVNQSKPSVAVFGGSFDPPHIGHQHIVSLVEKTLDIDKLLVVPAYLNPFKTSTLASASQRLQWCHTLYDTIPKVSVEDFEIKKGKSTPTIDTVKHFNIQYNVKYLIIGADNLASLTSWHDFAWLNEHITWVIITRDTYTLDIKALRKWKVLTLDTPISSSHIRDTKELHHIDENIKHSVKEILEGNTFMTIDKRVENIIHILDDKKADDIEVFNLEDADYIAKRVVIANSLNGKHTLALADHLKVGLKEKGDTFLASDMTDDWVVIDLGDILIHIMVPEYRQRYSLEQFLSELVENQKKQKNSPV
;
A
#
# COMPACT_ATOMS: atom_id res chain seq x y z
N MET A 1 3.47 26.12 -38.78
CA MET A 1 3.12 25.28 -37.63
C MET A 1 4.32 25.27 -36.71
N VAL A 2 4.22 25.87 -35.51
CA VAL A 2 5.31 25.83 -34.54
C VAL A 2 5.41 24.39 -34.06
N ASN A 3 6.51 23.72 -34.39
CA ASN A 3 6.82 22.40 -33.86
C ASN A 3 7.13 22.59 -32.37
N GLN A 4 6.12 22.58 -31.51
CA GLN A 4 6.34 22.69 -30.07
C GLN A 4 7.10 21.44 -29.63
N SER A 5 8.37 21.62 -29.26
CA SER A 5 9.19 20.55 -28.70
C SER A 5 8.52 20.00 -27.45
N LYS A 6 8.48 18.67 -27.31
CA LYS A 6 7.95 18.01 -26.11
C LYS A 6 8.62 18.58 -24.85
N PRO A 7 7.88 18.76 -23.73
CA PRO A 7 8.47 19.21 -22.48
C PRO A 7 9.59 18.26 -22.04
N SER A 8 10.71 18.81 -21.61
CA SER A 8 11.84 18.05 -21.13
C SER A 8 11.60 17.58 -19.70
N VAL A 9 11.79 16.29 -19.46
CA VAL A 9 11.56 15.70 -18.13
C VAL A 9 12.74 14.89 -17.62
N ALA A 10 12.82 14.79 -16.30
CA ALA A 10 13.62 13.80 -15.61
C ALA A 10 12.70 12.72 -15.03
N VAL A 11 13.15 11.46 -15.05
CA VAL A 11 12.47 10.34 -14.40
C VAL A 11 13.24 9.93 -13.16
N PHE A 12 12.57 9.91 -12.01
CA PHE A 12 13.09 9.41 -10.75
C PHE A 12 12.29 8.18 -10.32
N GLY A 13 12.81 7.01 -10.66
CA GLY A 13 12.22 5.73 -10.31
C GLY A 13 12.73 5.23 -8.96
N GLY A 14 11.88 4.50 -8.23
CA GLY A 14 12.29 3.92 -6.95
C GLY A 14 11.24 3.02 -6.32
N SER A 15 11.65 2.19 -5.36
CA SER A 15 10.70 1.44 -4.55
C SER A 15 9.96 2.34 -3.57
N PHE A 16 10.61 3.37 -2.98
CA PHE A 16 10.00 4.23 -1.96
C PHE A 16 9.33 3.42 -0.83
N ASP A 17 10.09 2.56 -0.17
CA ASP A 17 9.55 1.54 0.74
C ASP A 17 10.19 1.58 2.14
N PRO A 18 9.97 2.63 2.94
CA PRO A 18 9.18 3.84 2.65
C PRO A 18 10.00 4.97 1.97
N PRO A 19 9.37 6.01 1.38
CA PRO A 19 10.06 7.25 1.07
C PRO A 19 10.55 7.93 2.36
N HIS A 20 11.60 8.74 2.25
CA HIS A 20 12.31 9.32 3.40
C HIS A 20 12.99 10.63 3.00
N ILE A 21 13.55 11.38 3.95
CA ILE A 21 14.16 12.70 3.68
C ILE A 21 15.23 12.68 2.58
N GLY A 22 16.00 11.59 2.47
CA GLY A 22 16.96 11.44 1.37
C GLY A 22 16.31 11.49 -0.04
N HIS A 23 15.10 10.95 -0.21
CA HIS A 23 14.35 11.07 -1.47
C HIS A 23 13.86 12.50 -1.70
N GLN A 24 13.38 13.17 -0.65
CA GLN A 24 12.96 14.58 -0.75
C GLN A 24 14.13 15.50 -1.11
N HIS A 25 15.33 15.24 -0.56
CA HIS A 25 16.54 15.97 -0.92
C HIS A 25 16.92 15.74 -2.39
N ILE A 26 16.76 14.52 -2.94
CA ILE A 26 16.96 14.24 -4.38
C ILE A 26 16.00 15.10 -5.21
N VAL A 27 14.70 15.08 -4.86
CA VAL A 27 13.67 15.87 -5.56
C VAL A 27 14.03 17.35 -5.57
N SER A 28 14.38 17.92 -4.41
CA SER A 28 14.78 19.33 -4.29
C SER A 28 16.06 19.65 -5.08
N LEU A 29 17.06 18.77 -5.03
CA LEU A 29 18.32 18.97 -5.74
C LEU A 29 18.14 18.92 -7.25
N VAL A 30 17.35 17.98 -7.74
CA VAL A 30 17.00 17.84 -9.16
C VAL A 30 16.27 19.07 -9.66
N GLU A 31 15.26 19.54 -8.92
CA GLU A 31 14.50 20.75 -9.28
C GLU A 31 15.39 21.99 -9.41
N LYS A 32 16.40 22.11 -8.56
CA LYS A 32 17.33 23.26 -8.52
C LYS A 32 18.45 23.19 -9.55
N THR A 33 18.87 21.98 -9.95
CA THR A 33 20.12 21.79 -10.70
C THR A 33 19.92 21.30 -12.13
N LEU A 34 18.80 20.64 -12.43
CA LEU A 34 18.52 20.14 -13.77
C LEU A 34 17.64 21.12 -14.54
N ASP A 35 18.02 21.33 -15.80
CA ASP A 35 17.23 22.06 -16.77
C ASP A 35 16.14 21.12 -17.34
N ILE A 36 14.99 21.12 -16.67
CA ILE A 36 13.79 20.33 -16.96
C ILE A 36 12.52 21.16 -16.73
N ASP A 37 11.48 20.85 -17.50
CA ASP A 37 10.14 21.39 -17.31
C ASP A 37 9.40 20.67 -16.16
N LYS A 38 9.65 19.37 -15.98
CA LYS A 38 9.00 18.54 -14.97
C LYS A 38 9.86 17.36 -14.51
N LEU A 39 9.76 17.00 -13.24
CA LEU A 39 10.27 15.77 -12.64
C LEU A 39 9.13 14.76 -12.49
N LEU A 40 9.29 13.57 -13.06
CA LEU A 40 8.37 12.45 -12.91
C LEU A 40 8.90 11.51 -11.83
N VAL A 41 8.22 11.44 -10.69
CA VAL A 41 8.48 10.45 -9.63
C VAL A 41 7.68 9.21 -9.96
N VAL A 42 8.36 8.07 -10.14
CA VAL A 42 7.72 6.83 -10.61
C VAL A 42 7.92 5.72 -9.59
N PRO A 43 6.95 5.48 -8.68
CA PRO A 43 7.01 4.36 -7.77
C PRO A 43 6.91 3.03 -8.52
N ALA A 44 7.88 2.15 -8.32
CA ALA A 44 7.90 0.85 -8.97
C ALA A 44 6.84 -0.09 -8.36
N TYR A 45 6.17 -0.93 -9.17
CA TYR A 45 5.25 -1.95 -8.66
C TYR A 45 5.97 -2.97 -7.78
N LEU A 46 7.03 -3.56 -8.31
CA LEU A 46 7.96 -4.45 -7.61
C LEU A 46 9.33 -4.20 -8.21
N ASN A 47 10.33 -3.99 -7.36
CA ASN A 47 11.70 -3.86 -7.86
C ASN A 47 12.10 -5.19 -8.54
N PRO A 48 12.64 -5.18 -9.78
CA PRO A 48 13.05 -6.40 -10.49
C PRO A 48 13.98 -7.33 -9.70
N PHE A 49 14.70 -6.79 -8.71
CA PHE A 49 15.67 -7.49 -7.89
C PHE A 49 15.16 -7.86 -6.49
N LYS A 50 13.87 -7.66 -6.17
CA LYS A 50 13.27 -7.98 -4.87
C LYS A 50 12.10 -8.96 -4.99
N THR A 51 11.99 -9.88 -4.03
CA THR A 51 10.89 -10.84 -3.92
C THR A 51 9.63 -10.26 -3.28
N SER A 52 9.76 -9.20 -2.47
CA SER A 52 8.64 -8.51 -1.82
C SER A 52 9.02 -7.06 -1.43
N THR A 53 8.01 -6.24 -1.15
CA THR A 53 8.12 -4.93 -0.49
C THR A 53 7.42 -4.97 0.86
N LEU A 54 7.80 -4.09 1.78
CA LEU A 54 7.13 -3.99 3.09
C LEU A 54 5.73 -3.37 2.94
N ALA A 55 5.64 -2.23 2.25
CA ALA A 55 4.37 -1.59 1.94
C ALA A 55 3.83 -2.04 0.57
N SER A 56 2.50 -2.05 0.44
CA SER A 56 1.84 -2.32 -0.85
C SER A 56 2.19 -1.25 -1.89
N ALA A 57 2.08 -1.58 -3.17
CA ALA A 57 2.35 -0.62 -4.25
C ALA A 57 1.46 0.64 -4.13
N SER A 58 0.17 0.45 -3.84
CA SER A 58 -0.78 1.55 -3.63
C SER A 58 -0.41 2.44 -2.45
N GLN A 59 0.08 1.86 -1.35
CA GLN A 59 0.49 2.65 -0.19
C GLN A 59 1.72 3.51 -0.50
N ARG A 60 2.70 2.94 -1.21
CA ARG A 60 3.91 3.66 -1.61
C ARG A 60 3.59 4.80 -2.59
N LEU A 61 2.64 4.57 -3.50
CA LEU A 61 2.10 5.61 -4.38
C LEU A 61 1.46 6.75 -3.59
N GLN A 62 0.60 6.41 -2.63
CA GLN A 62 -0.08 7.39 -1.78
C GLN A 62 0.94 8.24 -1.01
N TRP A 63 1.97 7.63 -0.40
CA TRP A 63 3.02 8.39 0.27
C TRP A 63 3.75 9.34 -0.68
N CYS A 64 4.05 8.91 -1.90
CA CYS A 64 4.67 9.81 -2.90
C CYS A 64 3.76 10.98 -3.25
N HIS A 65 2.45 10.76 -3.45
CA HIS A 65 1.48 11.84 -3.67
C HIS A 65 1.46 12.82 -2.50
N THR A 66 1.35 12.31 -1.27
CA THR A 66 1.37 13.14 -0.05
C THR A 66 2.61 14.02 0.04
N LEU A 67 3.78 13.52 -0.38
CA LEU A 67 5.04 14.27 -0.28
C LEU A 67 5.25 15.26 -1.44
N TYR A 68 4.79 14.96 -2.65
CA TYR A 68 5.29 15.63 -3.85
C TYR A 68 4.24 16.39 -4.67
N ASP A 69 2.95 16.16 -4.48
CA ASP A 69 1.89 16.80 -5.31
C ASP A 69 1.83 18.34 -5.14
N THR A 70 2.33 18.85 -4.02
CA THR A 70 2.37 20.31 -3.76
C THR A 70 3.55 21.00 -4.44
N ILE A 71 4.49 20.25 -5.03
CA ILE A 71 5.67 20.81 -5.68
C ILE A 71 5.35 21.06 -7.17
N PRO A 72 5.29 22.32 -7.65
CA PRO A 72 4.71 22.64 -8.97
C PRO A 72 5.35 21.94 -10.17
N LYS A 73 6.65 21.61 -10.08
CA LYS A 73 7.41 20.95 -11.14
C LYS A 73 7.47 19.43 -11.00
N VAL A 74 6.80 18.84 -10.01
CA VAL A 74 6.86 17.40 -9.75
C VAL A 74 5.51 16.76 -10.06
N SER A 75 5.55 15.56 -10.62
CA SER A 75 4.37 14.73 -10.88
C SER A 75 4.67 13.32 -10.41
N VAL A 76 3.76 12.74 -9.63
CA VAL A 76 3.84 11.34 -9.20
C VAL A 76 3.04 10.51 -10.19
N GLU A 77 3.70 9.53 -10.79
CA GLU A 77 3.15 8.73 -11.88
C GLU A 77 2.89 7.29 -11.45
N ASP A 78 1.70 6.77 -11.73
CA ASP A 78 1.25 5.43 -11.32
C ASP A 78 1.44 4.35 -12.39
N PHE A 79 2.14 4.68 -13.48
CA PHE A 79 2.30 3.82 -14.66
C PHE A 79 2.78 2.41 -14.35
N GLU A 80 3.88 2.28 -13.58
CA GLU A 80 4.42 0.95 -13.25
C GLU A 80 3.47 0.19 -12.32
N ILE A 81 2.78 0.87 -11.40
CA ILE A 81 1.83 0.26 -10.47
C ILE A 81 0.61 -0.27 -11.21
N LYS A 82 0.05 0.49 -12.15
CA LYS A 82 -1.09 0.06 -12.98
C LYS A 82 -0.77 -1.16 -13.85
N LYS A 83 0.50 -1.40 -14.19
CA LYS A 83 0.90 -2.62 -14.91
C LYS A 83 0.77 -3.90 -14.08
N GLY A 84 0.74 -3.80 -12.74
CA GLY A 84 0.59 -4.96 -11.85
C GLY A 84 1.76 -5.94 -11.89
N LYS A 85 2.91 -5.55 -12.44
CA LYS A 85 4.10 -6.40 -12.57
C LYS A 85 5.39 -5.58 -12.57
N SER A 86 6.51 -6.25 -12.28
CA SER A 86 7.85 -5.68 -12.45
C SER A 86 8.02 -5.14 -13.87
N THR A 87 8.48 -3.89 -13.98
CA THR A 87 8.58 -3.16 -15.25
C THR A 87 10.04 -2.77 -15.50
N PRO A 88 10.65 -3.20 -16.62
CA PRO A 88 11.98 -2.76 -16.99
C PRO A 88 12.01 -1.24 -17.21
N THR A 89 13.07 -0.56 -16.76
CA THR A 89 13.18 0.90 -16.86
C THR A 89 13.07 1.41 -18.31
N ILE A 90 13.51 0.63 -19.29
CA ILE A 90 13.34 0.96 -20.71
C ILE A 90 11.87 1.16 -21.09
N ASP A 91 10.95 0.37 -20.56
CA ASP A 91 9.53 0.48 -20.85
C ASP A 91 8.95 1.78 -20.28
N THR A 92 9.37 2.13 -19.07
CA THR A 92 9.01 3.38 -18.37
C THR A 92 9.51 4.60 -19.15
N VAL A 93 10.79 4.58 -19.57
CA VAL A 93 11.36 5.66 -20.38
C VAL A 93 10.65 5.76 -21.72
N LYS A 94 10.45 4.65 -22.46
CA LYS A 94 9.75 4.65 -23.75
C LYS A 94 8.30 5.16 -23.62
N HIS A 95 7.58 4.77 -22.56
CA HIS A 95 6.23 5.23 -22.29
C HIS A 95 6.17 6.76 -22.14
N PHE A 96 6.97 7.33 -21.25
CA PHE A 96 6.95 8.78 -21.03
C PHE A 96 7.52 9.56 -22.21
N ASN A 97 8.45 8.98 -22.98
CA ASN A 97 9.00 9.63 -24.16
C ASN A 97 7.98 9.80 -25.31
N ILE A 98 6.80 9.19 -25.22
CA ILE A 98 5.68 9.43 -26.14
C ILE A 98 5.19 10.88 -25.99
N GLN A 99 5.01 11.35 -24.75
CA GLN A 99 4.47 12.68 -24.45
C GLN A 99 5.55 13.71 -24.11
N TYR A 100 6.67 13.25 -23.55
CA TYR A 100 7.76 14.09 -23.08
C TYR A 100 9.05 13.83 -23.85
N ASN A 101 10.03 14.70 -23.66
CA ASN A 101 11.42 14.42 -23.98
C ASN A 101 12.13 13.98 -22.69
N VAL A 102 12.22 12.67 -22.46
CA VAL A 102 12.88 12.12 -21.27
C VAL A 102 14.39 12.34 -21.40
N LYS A 103 14.89 13.39 -20.76
CA LYS A 103 16.28 13.86 -20.88
C LYS A 103 17.19 13.23 -19.83
N TYR A 104 16.65 12.99 -18.63
CA TYR A 104 17.40 12.49 -17.49
C TYR A 104 16.74 11.27 -16.85
N LEU A 105 17.56 10.30 -16.45
CA LEU A 105 17.16 9.18 -15.60
C LEU A 105 17.97 9.20 -14.32
N ILE A 106 17.30 9.34 -13.19
CA ILE A 106 17.92 9.49 -11.87
C ILE A 106 18.02 8.12 -11.20
N ILE A 107 19.23 7.73 -10.79
CA ILE A 107 19.52 6.47 -10.13
C ILE A 107 20.52 6.68 -8.98
N GLY A 108 20.49 5.78 -7.99
CA GLY A 108 21.54 5.72 -6.97
C GLY A 108 22.85 5.13 -7.52
N ALA A 109 23.98 5.52 -6.95
CA ALA A 109 25.31 5.01 -7.29
C ALA A 109 25.43 3.48 -7.07
N ASP A 110 24.64 2.92 -6.16
CA ASP A 110 24.51 1.48 -5.92
C ASP A 110 24.05 0.68 -7.14
N ASN A 111 23.33 1.32 -8.08
CA ASN A 111 22.87 0.68 -9.31
C ASN A 111 23.96 0.57 -10.38
N LEU A 112 25.08 1.31 -10.27
CA LEU A 112 26.12 1.35 -11.30
C LEU A 112 26.72 -0.04 -11.59
N ALA A 113 26.93 -0.86 -10.55
CA ALA A 113 27.55 -2.17 -10.67
C ALA A 113 26.76 -3.16 -11.55
N SER A 114 25.43 -3.01 -11.61
CA SER A 114 24.55 -3.87 -12.42
C SER A 114 23.96 -3.15 -13.63
N LEU A 115 24.31 -1.88 -13.86
CA LEU A 115 23.61 -1.03 -14.81
C LEU A 115 23.71 -1.51 -16.26
N THR A 116 24.85 -2.06 -16.64
CA THR A 116 25.09 -2.60 -17.98
C THR A 116 24.27 -3.86 -18.28
N SER A 117 23.77 -4.54 -17.24
CA SER A 117 22.85 -5.70 -17.38
C SER A 117 21.37 -5.31 -17.46
N TRP A 118 21.03 -4.02 -17.35
CA TRP A 118 19.65 -3.58 -17.50
C TRP A 118 19.15 -3.85 -18.91
N HIS A 119 17.87 -4.26 -19.01
CA HIS A 119 17.23 -4.52 -20.29
C HIS A 119 17.32 -3.29 -21.19
N ASP A 120 17.83 -3.48 -22.41
CA ASP A 120 18.09 -2.41 -23.39
C ASP A 120 19.00 -1.26 -22.87
N PHE A 121 19.98 -1.57 -22.01
CA PHE A 121 20.95 -0.57 -21.51
C PHE A 121 21.58 0.26 -22.64
N ALA A 122 21.97 -0.36 -23.75
CA ALA A 122 22.58 0.35 -24.88
C ALA A 122 21.66 1.45 -25.44
N TRP A 123 20.35 1.16 -25.53
CA TRP A 123 19.36 2.15 -25.95
C TRP A 123 19.24 3.26 -24.91
N LEU A 124 19.08 2.93 -23.63
CA LEU A 124 19.00 3.94 -22.56
C LEU A 124 20.22 4.87 -22.61
N ASN A 125 21.42 4.30 -22.65
CA ASN A 125 22.67 5.02 -22.61
C ASN A 125 22.92 5.92 -23.85
N GLU A 126 22.31 5.60 -24.99
CA GLU A 126 22.33 6.44 -26.20
C GLU A 126 21.38 7.64 -26.09
N HIS A 127 20.22 7.46 -25.43
CA HIS A 127 19.10 8.40 -25.52
C HIS A 127 18.91 9.31 -24.30
N ILE A 128 19.38 8.91 -23.10
CA ILE A 128 19.21 9.71 -21.87
C ILE A 128 20.55 10.14 -21.27
N THR A 129 20.50 11.09 -20.34
CA THR A 129 21.63 11.44 -19.47
C THR A 129 21.40 10.83 -18.09
N TRP A 130 22.35 10.01 -17.62
CA TRP A 130 22.28 9.41 -16.29
C TRP A 130 22.53 10.46 -15.21
N VAL A 131 21.68 10.52 -14.20
CA VAL A 131 21.89 11.38 -13.02
C VAL A 131 22.16 10.45 -11.84
N ILE A 132 23.43 10.37 -11.46
CA ILE A 132 23.91 9.46 -10.42
C ILE A 132 23.89 10.18 -9.09
N ILE A 133 23.10 9.65 -8.16
CA ILE A 133 23.04 10.11 -6.78
C ILE A 133 24.05 9.32 -5.95
N THR A 134 25.03 10.01 -5.36
CA THR A 134 26.03 9.40 -4.47
C THR A 134 25.99 10.02 -3.09
N ARG A 135 26.33 9.23 -2.06
CA ARG A 135 26.48 9.69 -0.67
C ARG A 135 27.94 9.86 -0.27
N ASP A 136 28.83 9.23 -1.03
CA ASP A 136 30.25 9.20 -0.77
C ASP A 136 31.02 9.86 -1.91
N THR A 137 32.25 10.27 -1.58
CA THR A 137 33.24 10.73 -2.55
C THR A 137 34.04 9.58 -3.17
N TYR A 138 33.59 8.32 -3.04
CA TYR A 138 34.25 7.18 -3.68
C TYR A 138 34.29 7.34 -5.20
N THR A 139 35.26 6.67 -5.81
CA THR A 139 35.40 6.62 -7.27
C THR A 139 34.23 5.83 -7.86
N LEU A 140 33.36 6.52 -8.59
CA LEU A 140 32.24 5.91 -9.30
C LEU A 140 32.75 5.24 -10.59
N ASP A 141 32.36 3.99 -10.85
CA ASP A 141 32.60 3.37 -12.16
C ASP A 141 31.52 3.81 -13.17
N ILE A 142 31.87 4.81 -13.97
CA ILE A 142 31.01 5.48 -14.95
C ILE A 142 31.51 5.28 -16.37
N LYS A 143 32.51 4.41 -16.60
CA LYS A 143 33.17 4.24 -17.90
C LYS A 143 32.21 3.77 -18.99
N ALA A 144 31.19 3.02 -18.62
CA ALA A 144 30.18 2.52 -19.55
C ALA A 144 29.15 3.59 -19.95
N LEU A 145 29.05 4.72 -19.23
CA LEU A 145 28.05 5.75 -19.46
C LEU A 145 28.48 6.68 -20.59
N ARG A 146 27.56 7.06 -21.48
CA ARG A 146 27.85 8.06 -22.52
C ARG A 146 27.69 9.49 -22.03
N LYS A 147 26.65 9.74 -21.24
CA LYS A 147 26.32 11.05 -20.68
C LYS A 147 25.88 10.87 -19.24
N TRP A 148 26.52 11.58 -18.32
CA TRP A 148 26.16 11.51 -16.91
C TRP A 148 26.35 12.85 -16.20
N LYS A 149 25.64 13.00 -15.08
CA LYS A 149 25.83 14.01 -14.05
C LYS A 149 25.91 13.30 -12.71
N VAL A 150 26.73 13.81 -11.80
CA VAL A 150 26.82 13.30 -10.43
C VAL A 150 26.25 14.36 -9.50
N LEU A 151 25.37 13.94 -8.62
CA LEU A 151 24.78 14.76 -7.57
C LEU A 151 25.06 14.09 -6.22
N THR A 152 25.62 14.86 -5.28
CA THR A 152 26.01 14.35 -3.95
C THR A 152 24.94 14.67 -2.92
N LEU A 153 24.61 13.69 -2.09
CA LEU A 153 23.72 13.83 -0.93
C LEU A 153 24.49 13.68 0.37
N ASP A 154 24.39 14.68 1.23
CA ASP A 154 24.87 14.62 2.60
C ASP A 154 23.77 14.11 3.54
N THR A 155 23.22 12.92 3.24
CA THR A 155 22.17 12.32 4.06
C THR A 155 22.29 10.80 4.03
N PRO A 156 22.93 10.18 5.05
CA PRO A 156 23.30 8.77 5.04
C PRO A 156 22.12 7.83 5.38
N ILE A 157 20.94 8.04 4.79
CA ILE A 157 19.72 7.27 5.10
C ILE A 157 19.21 6.44 3.94
N SER A 158 18.89 5.16 4.16
CA SER A 158 18.23 4.30 3.17
C SER A 158 16.92 3.74 3.72
N SER A 159 15.97 3.42 2.84
CA SER A 159 14.73 2.74 3.26
C SER A 159 15.02 1.41 3.97
N SER A 160 16.05 0.66 3.57
CA SER A 160 16.43 -0.59 4.26
C SER A 160 16.85 -0.33 5.70
N HIS A 161 17.70 0.68 5.93
CA HIS A 161 18.09 1.07 7.29
C HIS A 161 16.87 1.45 8.15
N ILE A 162 15.90 2.17 7.59
CA ILE A 162 14.65 2.51 8.29
C ILE A 162 13.84 1.25 8.61
N ARG A 163 13.74 0.30 7.67
CA ARG A 163 13.03 -0.97 7.91
C ARG A 163 13.70 -1.81 9.01
N ASP A 164 15.03 -1.83 9.04
CA ASP A 164 15.80 -2.64 9.97
C ASP A 164 15.81 -2.04 11.39
N THR A 165 15.93 -0.71 11.51
CA THR A 165 16.03 0.00 12.80
C THR A 165 14.68 0.47 13.34
N LYS A 166 13.68 0.61 12.46
CA LYS A 166 12.38 1.25 12.72
C LYS A 166 12.48 2.71 13.18
N GLU A 167 13.61 3.37 12.93
CA GLU A 167 13.82 4.76 13.29
C GLU A 167 13.11 5.71 12.32
N LEU A 168 12.17 6.51 12.86
CA LEU A 168 11.28 7.37 12.06
C LEU A 168 11.75 8.82 11.93
N HIS A 169 12.89 9.20 12.52
CA HIS A 169 13.35 10.59 12.51
C HIS A 169 13.70 11.11 11.11
N HIS A 170 13.87 10.20 10.14
CA HIS A 170 14.10 10.49 8.73
C HIS A 170 12.86 10.34 7.84
N ILE A 171 11.68 10.15 8.45
CA ILE A 171 10.39 10.09 7.77
C ILE A 171 9.67 11.42 7.98
N ASP A 172 9.08 11.93 6.90
CA ASP A 172 8.27 13.16 6.92
C ASP A 172 7.05 13.00 7.83
N GLU A 173 6.70 14.03 8.61
CA GLU A 173 5.57 13.98 9.53
C GLU A 173 4.25 13.63 8.84
N ASN A 174 4.05 14.06 7.58
CA ASN A 174 2.82 13.83 6.84
C ASN A 174 2.55 12.35 6.52
N ILE A 175 3.59 11.51 6.52
CA ILE A 175 3.48 10.07 6.28
C ILE A 175 3.96 9.22 7.47
N LYS A 176 4.56 9.86 8.50
CA LYS A 176 5.24 9.18 9.60
C LYS A 176 4.33 8.20 10.33
N HIS A 177 3.08 8.59 10.58
CA HIS A 177 2.11 7.72 11.23
C HIS A 177 1.84 6.45 10.41
N SER A 178 1.51 6.60 9.14
CA SER A 178 1.26 5.48 8.23
C SER A 178 2.49 4.58 8.05
N VAL A 179 3.69 5.16 7.93
CA VAL A 179 4.95 4.40 7.86
C VAL A 179 5.21 3.62 9.16
N LYS A 180 4.98 4.24 10.32
CA LYS A 180 5.11 3.60 11.63
C LYS A 180 4.22 2.36 11.74
N GLU A 181 2.94 2.51 11.41
CA GLU A 181 1.98 1.40 11.42
C GLU A 181 2.50 0.22 10.60
N ILE A 182 3.01 0.50 9.40
CA ILE A 182 3.54 -0.53 8.52
C ILE A 182 4.78 -1.23 9.08
N LEU A 183 5.72 -0.48 9.67
CA LEU A 183 6.93 -1.01 10.30
C LEU A 183 6.65 -1.82 11.58
N GLU A 184 5.57 -1.48 12.28
CA GLU A 184 5.08 -2.21 13.45
C GLU A 184 4.31 -3.49 13.06
N GLY A 185 4.06 -3.70 11.76
CA GLY A 185 3.33 -4.86 11.25
C GLY A 185 1.82 -4.64 11.15
N ASN A 186 1.33 -3.41 11.34
CA ASN A 186 -0.08 -3.04 11.26
C ASN A 186 -0.56 -2.81 9.81
N THR A 187 -0.03 -3.55 8.82
CA THR A 187 -0.41 -3.36 7.40
C THR A 187 -1.46 -4.35 6.92
N PHE A 188 -2.53 -4.47 7.68
CA PHE A 188 -3.91 -4.75 7.30
C PHE A 188 -4.69 -4.24 8.50
N MET A 189 -5.90 -3.71 8.33
CA MET A 189 -6.79 -3.67 9.48
C MET A 189 -6.92 -5.14 9.89
N THR A 190 -6.27 -5.53 10.99
CA THR A 190 -6.21 -6.93 11.39
C THR A 190 -7.64 -7.43 11.50
N ILE A 191 -7.87 -8.73 11.32
CA ILE A 191 -9.23 -9.25 11.46
C ILE A 191 -9.84 -8.83 12.81
N ASP A 192 -8.99 -8.75 13.86
CA ASP A 192 -9.36 -8.24 15.18
C ASP A 192 -9.69 -6.74 15.16
N LYS A 193 -8.93 -5.90 14.44
CA LYS A 193 -9.24 -4.46 14.32
C LYS A 193 -10.49 -4.18 13.49
N ARG A 194 -10.77 -5.02 12.49
CA ARG A 194 -12.02 -4.99 11.71
C ARG A 194 -13.20 -5.38 12.59
N VAL A 195 -13.05 -6.44 13.39
CA VAL A 195 -14.03 -6.82 14.41
C VAL A 195 -14.27 -5.70 15.42
N GLU A 196 -13.23 -5.05 15.96
CA GLU A 196 -13.39 -3.90 16.86
C GLU A 196 -14.21 -2.77 16.22
N ASN A 197 -13.97 -2.46 14.94
CA ASN A 197 -14.75 -1.46 14.22
C ASN A 197 -16.21 -1.89 14.03
N ILE A 198 -16.47 -3.16 13.73
CA ILE A 198 -17.83 -3.71 13.62
C ILE A 198 -18.56 -3.55 14.96
N ILE A 199 -17.94 -3.99 16.06
CA ILE A 199 -18.49 -3.87 17.42
C ILE A 199 -18.80 -2.40 17.73
N HIS A 200 -17.85 -1.50 17.47
CA HIS A 200 -18.01 -0.08 17.77
C HIS A 200 -19.18 0.54 17.00
N ILE A 201 -19.32 0.26 15.69
CA ILE A 201 -20.42 0.79 14.88
C ILE A 201 -21.77 0.25 15.36
N LEU A 202 -21.83 -1.02 15.75
CA LEU A 202 -23.04 -1.66 16.28
C LEU A 202 -23.43 -1.08 17.65
N ASP A 203 -22.47 -0.95 18.57
CA ASP A 203 -22.68 -0.41 19.91
C ASP A 203 -23.08 1.09 19.89
N ASP A 204 -22.44 1.88 19.02
CA ASP A 204 -22.79 3.30 18.81
C ASP A 204 -24.25 3.47 18.41
N LYS A 205 -24.79 2.49 17.67
CA LYS A 205 -26.18 2.44 17.22
C LYS A 205 -27.08 1.60 18.13
N LYS A 206 -26.62 1.26 19.34
CA LYS A 206 -27.41 0.58 20.38
C LYS A 206 -27.84 -0.83 20.00
N ALA A 207 -27.05 -1.55 19.22
CA ALA A 207 -27.14 -3.00 19.18
C ALA A 207 -26.86 -3.58 20.57
N ASP A 208 -27.53 -4.67 20.92
CA ASP A 208 -27.40 -5.31 22.21
C ASP A 208 -26.72 -6.68 22.07
N ASP A 209 -26.17 -7.21 23.16
CA ASP A 209 -25.63 -8.58 23.25
C ASP A 209 -24.68 -8.97 22.09
N ILE A 210 -23.69 -8.11 21.83
CA ILE A 210 -22.73 -8.33 20.74
C ILE A 210 -21.73 -9.42 21.14
N GLU A 211 -21.74 -10.54 20.43
CA GLU A 211 -20.83 -11.67 20.62
C GLU A 211 -19.91 -11.88 19.41
N VAL A 212 -18.69 -12.34 19.67
CA VAL A 212 -17.69 -12.62 18.64
C VAL A 212 -17.13 -14.04 18.80
N PHE A 213 -17.18 -14.81 17.72
CA PHE A 213 -16.64 -16.16 17.64
C PHE A 213 -15.36 -16.18 16.80
N ASN A 214 -14.30 -16.80 17.33
CA ASN A 214 -13.05 -17.02 16.62
C ASN A 214 -13.04 -18.43 16.00
N LEU A 215 -13.00 -18.48 14.67
CA LEU A 215 -13.08 -19.71 13.86
C LEU A 215 -11.86 -19.89 12.95
N GLU A 216 -10.74 -19.22 13.24
CA GLU A 216 -9.55 -19.21 12.38
C GLU A 216 -8.96 -20.61 12.13
N ASP A 217 -9.14 -21.51 13.09
CA ASP A 217 -8.70 -22.91 13.01
C ASP A 217 -9.87 -23.90 12.74
N ALA A 218 -11.11 -23.43 12.50
CA ALA A 218 -12.24 -24.31 12.21
C ALA A 218 -12.34 -24.54 10.71
N ASP A 219 -12.85 -25.71 10.35
CA ASP A 219 -13.35 -25.96 9.00
C ASP A 219 -14.69 -25.23 8.80
N TYR A 220 -14.61 -23.91 8.62
CA TYR A 220 -15.75 -23.02 8.43
C TYR A 220 -15.43 -21.94 7.40
N ILE A 221 -16.47 -21.39 6.78
CA ILE A 221 -16.35 -20.46 5.65
C ILE A 221 -15.75 -19.10 6.03
N ALA A 222 -15.86 -18.68 7.29
CA ALA A 222 -15.34 -17.42 7.81
C ALA A 222 -14.44 -17.63 9.03
N LYS A 223 -13.47 -16.73 9.23
CA LYS A 223 -12.50 -16.79 10.34
C LYS A 223 -13.02 -16.12 11.62
N ARG A 224 -13.95 -15.17 11.49
CA ARG A 224 -14.69 -14.56 12.61
C ARG A 224 -16.17 -14.51 12.28
N VAL A 225 -17.00 -14.69 13.30
CA VAL A 225 -18.44 -14.42 13.23
C VAL A 225 -18.81 -13.44 14.32
N VAL A 226 -19.51 -12.37 13.96
CA VAL A 226 -20.07 -11.39 14.90
C VAL A 226 -21.59 -11.55 14.92
N ILE A 227 -22.18 -11.66 16.10
CA ILE A 227 -23.63 -11.78 16.29
C ILE A 227 -24.09 -10.64 17.21
N ALA A 228 -25.17 -9.95 16.83
CA ALA A 228 -25.72 -8.85 17.64
C ALA A 228 -27.26 -8.84 17.62
N ASN A 229 -27.85 -8.42 18.73
CA ASN A 229 -29.29 -8.20 18.85
C ASN A 229 -29.68 -6.81 18.38
N SER A 230 -30.77 -6.74 17.62
CA SER A 230 -31.51 -5.51 17.37
C SER A 230 -32.71 -5.41 18.32
N LEU A 231 -33.40 -4.28 18.32
CA LEU A 231 -34.56 -4.04 19.20
C LEU A 231 -35.88 -4.48 18.57
N ASN A 232 -35.95 -4.45 17.24
CA ASN A 232 -37.08 -4.81 16.39
C ASN A 232 -36.62 -4.76 14.93
N GLY A 233 -37.48 -5.18 14.00
CA GLY A 233 -37.07 -5.31 12.62
C GLY A 233 -36.62 -4.02 11.91
N LYS A 234 -37.24 -2.87 12.25
CA LYS A 234 -36.78 -1.57 11.74
C LYS A 234 -35.38 -1.23 12.24
N HIS A 235 -35.09 -1.57 13.49
CA HIS A 235 -33.76 -1.38 14.06
C HIS A 235 -32.72 -2.28 13.39
N THR A 236 -33.07 -3.54 13.07
CA THR A 236 -32.19 -4.47 12.35
C THR A 236 -31.69 -3.87 11.02
N LEU A 237 -32.61 -3.39 10.19
CA LEU A 237 -32.26 -2.81 8.89
C LEU A 237 -31.44 -1.52 9.04
N ALA A 238 -31.81 -0.65 9.99
CA ALA A 238 -31.07 0.58 10.26
C ALA A 238 -29.63 0.32 10.73
N LEU A 239 -29.42 -0.67 11.61
CA LEU A 239 -28.09 -1.11 12.04
C LEU A 239 -27.27 -1.60 10.85
N ALA A 240 -27.87 -2.43 10.00
CA ALA A 240 -27.19 -3.00 8.86
C ALA A 240 -26.78 -1.94 7.82
N ASP A 241 -27.65 -0.96 7.55
CA ASP A 241 -27.32 0.16 6.65
C ASP A 241 -26.20 1.03 7.22
N HIS A 242 -26.26 1.37 8.51
CA HIS A 242 -25.20 2.12 9.18
C HIS A 242 -23.86 1.38 9.18
N LEU A 243 -23.90 0.07 9.44
CA LEU A 243 -22.72 -0.77 9.41
C LEU A 243 -22.12 -0.82 8.00
N LYS A 244 -22.95 -1.01 6.98
CA LYS A 244 -22.50 -1.01 5.58
C LYS A 244 -21.82 0.30 5.18
N VAL A 245 -22.39 1.44 5.57
CA VAL A 245 -21.79 2.76 5.29
C VAL A 245 -20.46 2.91 6.03
N GLY A 246 -20.43 2.66 7.34
CA GLY A 246 -19.23 2.86 8.16
C GLY A 246 -18.07 1.94 7.78
N LEU A 247 -18.35 0.69 7.36
CA LEU A 247 -17.33 -0.25 6.92
C LEU A 247 -16.82 0.06 5.50
N LYS A 248 -17.67 0.55 4.58
CA LYS A 248 -17.22 1.04 3.26
C LYS A 248 -16.24 2.20 3.37
N GLU A 249 -16.52 3.15 4.26
CA GLU A 249 -15.62 4.28 4.53
C GLU A 249 -14.26 3.83 5.09
N LYS A 250 -14.23 2.69 5.78
CA LYS A 250 -13.04 2.06 6.35
C LYS A 250 -12.35 1.07 5.40
N GLY A 251 -12.86 0.88 4.18
CA GLY A 251 -12.23 0.09 3.13
C GLY A 251 -12.64 -1.39 3.05
N ASP A 252 -13.67 -1.83 3.78
CA ASP A 252 -14.20 -3.20 3.67
C ASP A 252 -14.97 -3.43 2.36
N THR A 253 -14.87 -4.65 1.84
CA THR A 253 -15.61 -5.11 0.65
C THR A 253 -16.67 -6.13 1.05
N PHE A 254 -17.86 -6.00 0.48
CA PHE A 254 -19.02 -6.86 0.76
C PHE A 254 -19.15 -7.89 -0.36
N LEU A 255 -19.05 -9.18 -0.01
CA LEU A 255 -19.23 -10.27 -0.96
C LEU A 255 -20.70 -10.58 -1.19
N ALA A 256 -21.47 -10.65 -0.11
CA ALA A 256 -22.90 -10.90 -0.14
C ALA A 256 -23.59 -10.28 1.09
N SER A 257 -24.89 -10.05 0.97
CA SER A 257 -25.72 -9.76 2.13
C SER A 257 -27.16 -10.20 1.88
N ASP A 258 -27.77 -10.82 2.87
CA ASP A 258 -29.20 -11.10 2.90
C ASP A 258 -29.84 -10.28 4.02
N MET A 259 -30.95 -9.61 3.72
CA MET A 259 -31.54 -8.61 4.61
C MET A 259 -33.04 -8.80 4.70
N THR A 260 -33.49 -9.24 5.87
CA THR A 260 -34.90 -9.21 6.26
C THR A 260 -35.07 -8.31 7.48
N ASP A 261 -36.31 -7.96 7.79
CA ASP A 261 -36.63 -7.17 8.98
C ASP A 261 -36.07 -7.87 10.24
N ASP A 262 -36.28 -9.18 10.37
CA ASP A 262 -35.94 -9.89 11.61
C ASP A 262 -34.49 -10.40 11.67
N TRP A 263 -33.84 -10.56 10.52
CA TRP A 263 -32.47 -11.09 10.44
C TRP A 263 -31.73 -10.59 9.19
N VAL A 264 -30.56 -10.00 9.43
CA VAL A 264 -29.58 -9.61 8.43
C VAL A 264 -28.32 -10.46 8.57
N VAL A 265 -27.77 -10.89 7.43
CA VAL A 265 -26.45 -11.52 7.31
C VAL A 265 -25.61 -10.72 6.33
N ILE A 266 -24.38 -10.40 6.71
CA ILE A 266 -23.40 -9.70 5.87
C ILE A 266 -22.12 -10.51 5.79
N ASP A 267 -21.66 -10.74 4.57
CA ASP A 267 -20.44 -11.50 4.25
C ASP A 267 -19.34 -10.57 3.73
N LEU A 268 -18.22 -10.50 4.46
CA LEU A 268 -16.99 -9.78 4.11
C LEU A 268 -15.87 -10.71 3.61
N GLY A 269 -16.14 -12.00 3.45
CA GLY A 269 -15.20 -13.05 3.07
C GLY A 269 -14.57 -13.77 4.26
N ASP A 270 -13.87 -13.04 5.12
CA ASP A 270 -13.23 -13.60 6.32
C ASP A 270 -13.98 -13.32 7.62
N ILE A 271 -14.96 -12.41 7.58
CA ILE A 271 -15.87 -12.09 8.69
C ILE A 271 -17.32 -12.21 8.23
N LEU A 272 -18.14 -12.94 8.98
CA LEU A 272 -19.60 -12.96 8.85
C LEU A 272 -20.25 -12.17 9.98
N ILE A 273 -21.26 -11.37 9.67
CA ILE A 273 -21.95 -10.52 10.64
C ILE A 273 -23.44 -10.85 10.59
N HIS A 274 -24.00 -11.24 11.73
CA HIS A 274 -25.41 -11.52 11.91
C HIS A 274 -26.03 -10.47 12.84
N ILE A 275 -27.06 -9.78 12.38
CA ILE A 275 -27.85 -8.83 13.18
C ILE A 275 -29.28 -9.35 13.17
N MET A 276 -29.87 -9.61 14.33
CA MET A 276 -31.21 -10.20 14.39
C MET A 276 -31.99 -9.76 15.63
N VAL A 277 -33.31 -9.89 15.58
CA VAL A 277 -34.15 -9.70 16.77
C VAL A 277 -33.97 -10.86 17.77
N PRO A 278 -34.12 -10.64 19.09
CA PRO A 278 -33.82 -11.65 20.11
C PRO A 278 -34.60 -12.95 19.94
N GLU A 279 -35.85 -12.89 19.46
CA GLU A 279 -36.70 -14.06 19.24
C GLU A 279 -36.13 -14.99 18.17
N TYR A 280 -35.54 -14.41 17.11
CA TYR A 280 -34.88 -15.18 16.04
C TYR A 280 -33.56 -15.76 16.53
N ARG A 281 -32.76 -14.98 17.26
CA ARG A 281 -31.51 -15.48 17.85
C ARG A 281 -31.75 -16.70 18.74
N GLN A 282 -32.73 -16.61 19.63
CA GLN A 282 -33.10 -17.72 20.50
C GLN A 282 -33.57 -18.94 19.70
N ARG A 283 -34.39 -18.74 18.66
CA ARG A 283 -34.93 -19.83 17.85
C ARG A 283 -33.86 -20.60 17.08
N TYR A 284 -32.90 -19.90 16.47
CA TYR A 284 -31.88 -20.53 15.63
C TYR A 284 -30.61 -20.92 16.40
N SER A 285 -30.32 -20.27 17.53
CA SER A 285 -29.23 -20.61 18.46
C SER A 285 -27.90 -20.89 17.75
N LEU A 286 -27.50 -20.01 16.82
CA LEU A 286 -26.28 -20.17 16.03
C LEU A 286 -25.03 -20.30 16.92
N GLU A 287 -25.05 -19.64 18.06
CA GLU A 287 -24.00 -19.62 19.07
C GLU A 287 -23.68 -21.03 19.56
N GLN A 288 -24.69 -21.91 19.67
CA GLN A 288 -24.46 -23.31 20.05
C GLN A 288 -23.65 -24.03 18.98
N PHE A 289 -24.05 -23.91 17.72
CA PHE A 289 -23.35 -24.50 16.58
C PHE A 289 -21.92 -23.95 16.44
N LEU A 290 -21.73 -22.63 16.54
CA LEU A 290 -20.42 -22.00 16.46
C LEU A 290 -19.52 -22.41 17.63
N SER A 291 -20.08 -22.51 18.85
CA SER A 291 -19.34 -22.97 20.03
C SER A 291 -18.88 -24.42 19.89
N GLU A 292 -19.73 -25.30 19.34
CA GLU A 292 -19.36 -26.70 19.07
C GLU A 292 -18.19 -26.80 18.07
N LEU A 293 -18.17 -25.96 17.03
CA LEU A 293 -17.04 -25.89 16.11
C LEU A 293 -15.76 -25.49 16.83
N VAL A 294 -15.81 -24.45 17.67
CA VAL A 294 -14.66 -23.99 18.47
C VAL A 294 -14.18 -25.07 19.44
N GLU A 295 -15.08 -25.81 20.07
CA GLU A 295 -14.70 -26.91 20.97
C GLU A 295 -14.07 -28.09 20.23
N ASN A 296 -14.59 -28.46 19.07
CA ASN A 296 -14.05 -29.55 18.26
C ASN A 296 -12.63 -29.25 17.77
N GLN A 297 -12.31 -27.98 17.46
CA GLN A 297 -10.93 -27.55 17.19
C GLN A 297 -9.99 -27.87 18.37
N LYS A 298 -10.39 -27.49 19.60
CA LYS A 298 -9.57 -27.67 20.80
C LYS A 298 -9.30 -29.14 21.11
N LYS A 299 -10.28 -30.01 20.84
CA LYS A 299 -10.14 -31.46 21.01
C LYS A 299 -9.17 -32.06 19.97
N GLN A 300 -9.20 -31.61 18.72
CA GLN A 300 -8.27 -32.10 17.68
C GLN A 300 -6.82 -31.67 17.92
N LYS A 301 -6.58 -30.45 18.45
CA LYS A 301 -5.23 -29.97 18.81
C LYS A 301 -4.62 -30.69 20.02
N ASN A 302 -5.44 -31.31 20.88
CA ASN A 302 -5.02 -31.98 22.11
C ASN A 302 -4.99 -33.52 22.02
N SER A 303 -5.23 -34.11 20.85
CA SER A 303 -5.04 -35.55 20.65
C SER A 303 -3.54 -35.88 20.58
N PRO A 304 -3.01 -36.75 21.46
CA PRO A 304 -1.63 -37.20 21.34
C PRO A 304 -1.50 -38.07 20.08
N VAL A 305 -0.49 -37.75 19.26
CA VAL A 305 -0.02 -38.57 18.13
C VAL A 305 0.49 -39.92 18.64
#